data_AF-A0A4R4ZBY2-F1
#
_entry.id   AF-A0A4R4ZBY2-F1
#
_cell.length_a   1.000
_cell.length_b   1.000
_cell.length_c   1.000
_cell.angle_alpha   90.00
_cell.angle_beta   90.00
_cell.angle_gamma   90.00
#
_symmetry.space_group_name_H-M   'P 1'
#
loop_
_entity.id
_entity.type
_entity.pdbx_description
1 polymer ?
#
loop_
_entity_poly.entity_id
_entity_poly.type
_entity_poly.pdbx_seq_one_letter_code
_entity_poly.pdbx_strand_id
1 'polypeptide(L)'
;MNNSEQQIADSLARHAADAPDDHTLLSAVHGRLRRRRTGRAAGAVVLAAAVVATAFTATNTLRTEPEVAQTKPGWHWESYKTAQVQVPDTWNQYIAGPAPCTFLTPKVAVVGRFYDWISRDRYTCETAVYPLDARVPYVWFGDVQEPGTKQYDGGWSEETRLIGGTKVSVLAPNETMRREILDTARPITSTDAYGCTPTDTGRATEIVNAKVDSAEICEYFDGKLIAGSRVPPRRAAQLGQSLTRDAVRPVAKPLPGCVGDGVQTYLVTLHSGTKSWTVRTQHTSCSNKEHPSVIALRTGPHGPSDPSALFDGVGPVTPPQR
;
A
#
# COMPACT_ATOMS: atom_id res chain seq x y z
N MET A 1 13.25 16.65 -44.54
CA MET A 1 12.01 16.11 -43.95
C MET A 1 11.26 15.44 -45.08
N ASN A 2 11.04 14.13 -44.98
CA ASN A 2 10.46 13.35 -46.06
C ASN A 2 8.94 13.53 -46.09
N ASN A 3 8.31 13.51 -47.28
CA ASN A 3 6.85 13.68 -47.44
C ASN A 3 6.02 12.72 -46.56
N SER A 4 6.56 11.55 -46.20
CA SER A 4 5.93 10.59 -45.29
C SER A 4 5.89 11.06 -43.82
N GLU A 5 6.95 11.71 -43.33
CA GLU A 5 7.01 12.26 -41.96
C GLU A 5 6.00 13.39 -41.79
N GLN A 6 5.83 14.20 -42.83
CA GLN A 6 4.90 15.33 -42.83
C GLN A 6 3.44 14.85 -42.85
N GLN A 7 3.13 13.79 -43.60
CA GLN A 7 1.79 13.18 -43.57
C GLN A 7 1.44 12.53 -42.23
N ILE A 8 2.42 11.92 -41.55
CA ILE A 8 2.22 11.35 -40.21
C ILE A 8 1.98 12.47 -39.19
N ALA A 9 2.79 13.54 -39.23
CA ALA A 9 2.60 14.70 -38.35
C ALA A 9 1.23 15.36 -38.57
N ASP A 10 0.81 15.55 -39.83
CA ASP A 10 -0.49 16.14 -40.16
C ASP A 10 -1.68 15.23 -39.80
N SER A 11 -1.48 13.91 -39.83
CA SER A 11 -2.49 12.94 -39.38
C SER A 11 -2.64 12.98 -37.85
N LEU A 12 -1.51 12.99 -37.12
CA LEU A 12 -1.50 13.06 -35.67
C LEU A 12 -2.05 14.40 -35.15
N ALA A 13 -1.72 15.52 -35.80
CA ALA A 13 -2.23 16.83 -35.45
C ALA A 13 -3.76 16.93 -35.65
N ARG A 14 -4.29 16.33 -36.72
CA ARG A 14 -5.75 16.24 -36.94
C ARG A 14 -6.44 15.41 -35.87
N HIS A 15 -5.88 14.26 -35.51
CA HIS A 15 -6.46 13.41 -34.46
C HIS A 15 -6.35 13.99 -33.05
N ALA A 16 -5.33 14.81 -32.78
CA ALA A 16 -5.20 15.52 -31.50
C ALA A 16 -6.26 16.63 -31.34
N ALA A 17 -6.70 17.26 -32.43
CA ALA A 17 -7.75 18.29 -32.40
C ALA A 17 -9.16 17.69 -32.21
N ASP A 18 -9.36 16.43 -32.58
CA ASP A 18 -10.63 15.70 -32.42
C ASP A 18 -10.73 14.95 -31.08
N ALA A 19 -9.74 15.08 -30.20
CA ALA A 19 -9.78 14.46 -28.88
C ALA A 19 -10.85 15.16 -28.01
N PRO A 20 -11.88 14.44 -27.53
CA PRO A 20 -12.91 15.03 -26.69
C PRO A 20 -12.31 15.51 -25.36
N ASP A 21 -12.64 16.73 -24.95
CA ASP A 21 -12.23 17.30 -23.66
C ASP A 21 -12.52 16.34 -22.50
N ASP A 22 -11.58 16.19 -21.55
CA ASP A 22 -11.67 15.25 -20.42
C ASP A 22 -12.98 15.37 -19.60
N HIS A 23 -13.56 16.58 -19.55
CA HIS A 23 -14.82 16.85 -18.88
C HIS A 23 -16.04 16.24 -19.62
N THR A 24 -15.96 16.06 -20.93
CA THR A 24 -17.01 15.41 -21.75
C THR A 24 -17.00 13.89 -21.61
N LEU A 25 -15.84 13.28 -21.36
CA LEU A 25 -15.71 11.84 -21.11
C LEU A 25 -16.37 11.44 -19.79
N LEU A 26 -16.13 12.19 -18.71
CA LEU A 26 -16.74 11.91 -17.40
C LEU A 26 -18.26 12.08 -17.43
N SER A 27 -18.77 13.11 -18.10
CA SER A 27 -20.21 13.34 -18.24
C SER A 27 -20.88 12.29 -19.12
N ALA A 28 -20.24 11.83 -20.20
CA ALA A 28 -20.75 10.72 -21.03
C ALA A 28 -20.78 9.38 -20.29
N VAL A 29 -19.76 9.09 -19.48
CA VAL A 29 -19.71 7.88 -18.64
C VAL A 29 -20.78 7.93 -17.55
N HIS A 30 -20.94 9.07 -16.86
CA HIS A 30 -21.99 9.26 -15.86
C HIS A 30 -23.39 9.16 -16.49
N GLY A 31 -23.59 9.67 -17.71
CA GLY A 31 -24.82 9.54 -18.47
C GLY A 31 -25.18 8.08 -18.81
N ARG A 32 -24.21 7.28 -19.27
CA ARG A 32 -24.42 5.84 -19.53
C ARG A 32 -24.71 5.05 -18.26
N LEU A 33 -23.98 5.32 -17.17
CA LEU A 33 -24.20 4.65 -15.89
C LEU A 33 -25.56 4.99 -15.29
N ARG A 34 -26.02 6.25 -15.41
CA ARG A 34 -27.34 6.68 -14.96
C ARG A 34 -28.46 6.01 -15.76
N ARG A 35 -28.35 5.91 -17.08
CA ARG A 35 -29.32 5.17 -17.93
C ARG A 35 -29.39 3.68 -17.57
N ARG A 36 -28.27 3.04 -17.26
CA ARG A 36 -28.25 1.63 -16.83
C ARG A 36 -28.90 1.42 -15.46
N ARG A 37 -28.83 2.40 -14.56
CA ARG A 37 -29.49 2.34 -13.24
C ARG A 37 -30.99 2.63 -13.31
N THR A 38 -31.44 3.52 -14.19
CA THR A 38 -32.87 3.83 -14.34
C THR A 38 -33.63 2.83 -15.22
N GLY A 39 -32.93 2.05 -16.05
CA GLY A 39 -33.54 1.07 -16.97
C GLY A 39 -33.83 -0.33 -16.39
N ARG A 40 -33.63 -0.58 -15.10
CA ARG A 40 -33.81 -1.92 -14.48
C ARG A 40 -35.04 -2.06 -13.55
N ALA A 41 -36.03 -1.16 -13.68
CA ALA A 41 -37.25 -1.20 -12.86
C ALA A 41 -38.57 -1.35 -13.65
N ALA A 42 -38.53 -1.63 -14.96
CA ALA A 42 -39.74 -1.88 -15.74
C ALA A 42 -39.52 -3.01 -16.75
N GLY A 43 -40.35 -4.06 -16.68
CA GLY A 43 -40.50 -5.04 -17.75
C GLY A 43 -40.45 -6.50 -17.31
N ALA A 44 -41.48 -6.95 -16.61
CA ALA A 44 -41.86 -8.36 -16.58
C ALA A 44 -42.93 -8.62 -17.66
N VAL A 45 -42.84 -9.79 -18.31
CA VAL A 45 -43.83 -10.44 -19.21
C VAL A 45 -43.87 -9.85 -20.64
N VAL A 46 -43.57 -10.53 -21.76
CA VAL A 46 -44.24 -11.73 -22.36
C VAL A 46 -43.29 -12.50 -23.33
N LEU A 47 -43.18 -13.81 -23.08
CA LEU A 47 -43.08 -15.02 -23.94
C LEU A 47 -42.51 -15.04 -25.39
N ALA A 48 -41.51 -15.95 -25.54
CA ALA A 48 -41.49 -17.15 -26.39
C ALA A 48 -40.68 -17.22 -27.72
N ALA A 49 -39.86 -18.29 -27.75
CA ALA A 49 -39.41 -19.12 -28.87
C ALA A 49 -38.20 -18.70 -29.74
N ALA A 50 -37.02 -19.22 -29.37
CA ALA A 50 -36.11 -19.89 -30.30
C ALA A 50 -35.28 -20.97 -29.57
N VAL A 51 -35.26 -22.14 -30.18
CA VAL A 51 -34.89 -23.48 -29.69
C VAL A 51 -33.38 -23.75 -29.78
N VAL A 52 -32.85 -24.40 -28.73
CA VAL A 52 -31.67 -25.30 -28.64
C VAL A 52 -30.26 -24.71 -28.79
N ALA A 53 -29.57 -24.58 -27.65
CA ALA A 53 -28.19 -25.04 -27.49
C ALA A 53 -27.89 -25.37 -26.01
N THR A 54 -27.84 -26.67 -25.73
CA THR A 54 -27.07 -27.37 -24.68
C THR A 54 -27.10 -26.86 -23.23
N ALA A 55 -27.68 -27.71 -22.39
CA ALA A 55 -27.63 -27.71 -20.94
C ALA A 55 -26.20 -27.75 -20.39
N PHE A 56 -25.86 -26.74 -19.59
CA PHE A 56 -25.02 -26.86 -18.39
C PHE A 56 -25.59 -25.91 -17.33
N THR A 57 -26.71 -26.30 -16.73
CA THR A 57 -27.13 -25.75 -15.44
C THR A 57 -26.26 -26.38 -14.35
N ALA A 58 -25.03 -25.89 -14.23
CA ALA A 58 -24.27 -26.00 -13.00
C ALA A 58 -24.51 -24.72 -12.21
N THR A 59 -25.24 -24.87 -11.11
CA THR A 59 -25.35 -23.90 -10.02
C THR A 59 -23.96 -23.57 -9.48
N ASN A 60 -23.27 -22.63 -10.11
CA ASN A 60 -22.12 -21.95 -9.53
C ASN A 60 -22.62 -20.63 -8.97
N THR A 61 -22.98 -20.64 -7.69
CA THR A 61 -22.86 -19.45 -6.84
C THR A 61 -21.39 -19.02 -6.87
N LEU A 62 -21.01 -18.24 -7.88
CA LEU A 62 -19.71 -17.55 -7.99
C LEU A 62 -19.68 -16.40 -6.98
N ARG A 63 -19.61 -16.76 -5.70
CA ARG A 63 -18.91 -15.99 -4.68
C ARG A 63 -17.90 -16.94 -4.08
N THR A 64 -16.91 -17.32 -4.87
CA THR A 64 -15.61 -17.64 -4.31
C THR A 64 -15.10 -16.31 -3.77
N GLU A 65 -15.22 -16.10 -2.46
CA GLU A 65 -14.31 -15.14 -1.82
C GLU A 65 -12.92 -15.45 -2.34
N PRO A 66 -12.13 -14.45 -2.77
CA PRO A 66 -10.80 -14.71 -3.27
C PRO A 66 -10.06 -15.45 -2.17
N GLU A 67 -9.74 -16.71 -2.43
CA GLU A 67 -8.92 -17.54 -1.55
C GLU A 67 -7.68 -16.70 -1.24
N VAL A 68 -7.47 -16.43 0.06
CA VAL A 68 -6.30 -15.67 0.50
C VAL A 68 -5.10 -16.50 0.08
N ALA A 69 -4.48 -16.13 -1.06
CA ALA A 69 -3.46 -17.01 -1.65
C ALA A 69 -2.39 -17.32 -0.62
N GLN A 70 -2.04 -18.60 -0.57
CA GLN A 70 -1.13 -19.15 0.42
C GLN A 70 0.22 -18.44 0.34
N THR A 71 0.78 -18.14 1.51
CA THR A 71 2.13 -17.61 1.63
C THR A 71 3.14 -18.68 1.20
N LYS A 72 4.08 -18.31 0.34
CA LYS A 72 5.18 -19.19 -0.07
C LYS A 72 6.07 -19.52 1.14
N PRO A 73 6.65 -20.72 1.25
CA PRO A 73 7.58 -21.03 2.33
C PRO A 73 8.79 -20.08 2.33
N GLY A 74 9.08 -19.45 3.47
CA GLY A 74 10.18 -18.48 3.61
C GLY A 74 9.85 -17.06 3.12
N TRP A 75 8.56 -16.76 2.93
CA TRP A 75 8.05 -15.45 2.51
C TRP A 75 6.98 -14.97 3.48
N HIS A 76 6.70 -13.68 3.45
CA HIS A 76 5.57 -13.06 4.14
C HIS A 76 4.91 -12.01 3.26
N TRP A 77 3.71 -11.59 3.64
CA TRP A 77 2.97 -10.54 2.96
C TRP A 77 3.40 -9.17 3.46
N GLU A 78 3.46 -8.21 2.55
CA GLU A 78 3.59 -6.80 2.83
C GLU A 78 2.41 -6.08 2.19
N SER A 79 1.79 -5.16 2.94
CA SER A 79 0.61 -4.42 2.51
C SER A 79 0.87 -2.92 2.59
N TYR A 80 0.24 -2.17 1.69
CA TYR A 80 0.18 -0.72 1.72
C TYR A 80 -0.98 -0.23 0.86
N LYS A 81 -1.82 0.63 1.44
CA LYS A 81 -3.06 1.15 0.86
C LYS A 81 -3.94 0.03 0.29
N THR A 82 -3.91 -0.14 -1.02
CA THR A 82 -4.77 -1.04 -1.78
C THR A 82 -4.00 -2.18 -2.43
N ALA A 83 -2.71 -2.33 -2.12
CA ALA A 83 -1.85 -3.38 -2.65
C ALA A 83 -1.27 -4.25 -1.54
N GLN A 84 -1.07 -5.52 -1.86
CA GLN A 84 -0.24 -6.44 -1.08
C GLN A 84 0.65 -7.25 -2.02
N VAL A 85 1.83 -7.63 -1.54
CA VAL A 85 2.83 -8.44 -2.27
C VAL A 85 3.56 -9.33 -1.28
N GLN A 86 4.02 -10.51 -1.69
CA GLN A 86 4.91 -11.30 -0.87
C GLN A 86 6.36 -10.89 -1.09
N VAL A 87 7.15 -10.89 -0.01
CA VAL A 87 8.61 -10.72 -0.04
C VAL A 87 9.28 -11.82 0.78
N PRO A 88 10.57 -12.13 0.55
CA PRO A 88 11.29 -13.10 1.37
C PRO A 88 11.36 -12.68 2.85
N ASP A 89 11.34 -13.63 3.78
CA ASP A 89 11.40 -13.38 5.24
C ASP A 89 12.68 -12.67 5.72
N THR A 90 13.71 -12.65 4.88
CA THR A 90 14.95 -11.93 5.15
C THR A 90 14.84 -10.42 4.89
N TRP A 91 13.77 -9.95 4.24
CA TRP A 91 13.54 -8.54 3.92
C TRP A 91 12.86 -7.83 5.09
N ASN A 92 13.64 -7.57 6.13
CA ASN A 92 13.16 -7.02 7.40
C ASN A 92 13.60 -5.58 7.68
N GLN A 93 14.20 -4.92 6.68
CA GLN A 93 14.53 -3.49 6.74
C GLN A 93 13.38 -2.69 6.13
N TYR A 94 12.80 -1.81 6.94
CA TYR A 94 11.64 -1.00 6.58
C TYR A 94 11.99 0.48 6.55
N ILE A 95 11.59 1.15 5.48
CA ILE A 95 12.01 2.52 5.19
C ILE A 95 10.83 3.37 4.72
N ALA A 96 10.79 4.63 5.16
CA ALA A 96 9.79 5.62 4.83
C ALA A 96 10.37 6.74 3.95
N GLY A 97 9.86 6.93 2.73
CA GLY A 97 10.31 8.03 1.86
C GLY A 97 10.24 7.71 0.37
N PRO A 98 10.76 8.61 -0.49
CA PRO A 98 10.91 8.35 -1.92
C PRO A 98 12.00 7.30 -2.17
N ALA A 99 11.74 6.43 -3.15
CA ALA A 99 12.77 5.54 -3.69
C ALA A 99 13.65 6.30 -4.70
N PRO A 100 14.98 6.08 -4.74
CA PRO A 100 15.77 5.29 -3.79
C PRO A 100 16.37 6.13 -2.64
N CYS A 101 16.12 7.44 -2.54
CA CYS A 101 16.89 8.40 -1.72
C CYS A 101 16.66 8.34 -0.22
N THR A 102 16.16 7.22 0.28
CA THR A 102 16.04 7.01 1.70
C THR A 102 17.15 6.07 2.14
N PHE A 103 17.90 6.45 3.18
CA PHE A 103 19.11 5.83 3.74
C PHE A 103 19.11 4.29 3.73
N LEU A 104 19.52 3.69 2.60
CA LEU A 104 19.62 2.23 2.48
C LEU A 104 20.88 1.77 3.19
N THR A 105 20.74 0.74 4.02
CA THR A 105 21.90 0.04 4.56
C THR A 105 22.46 -0.84 3.44
N PRO A 106 23.76 -0.75 3.12
CA PRO A 106 24.34 -1.60 2.08
C PRO A 106 24.09 -3.08 2.36
N LYS A 107 23.82 -3.84 1.28
CA LYS A 107 23.65 -5.30 1.28
C LYS A 107 22.41 -5.86 1.98
N VAL A 108 21.53 -5.01 2.51
CA VAL A 108 20.27 -5.45 3.14
C VAL A 108 19.10 -5.07 2.24
N ALA A 109 18.25 -6.06 1.93
CA ALA A 109 17.07 -5.83 1.10
C ALA A 109 16.00 -5.05 1.85
N VAL A 110 15.24 -4.22 1.14
CA VAL A 110 14.38 -3.21 1.76
C VAL A 110 12.92 -3.31 1.32
N VAL A 111 12.01 -3.11 2.28
CA VAL A 111 10.61 -2.80 2.02
C VAL A 111 10.36 -1.32 2.31
N GLY A 112 10.24 -0.53 1.25
CA GLY A 112 10.03 0.91 1.31
C GLY A 112 8.57 1.32 1.14
N ARG A 113 8.16 2.41 1.79
CA ARG A 113 6.82 3.01 1.68
C ARG A 113 6.93 4.52 1.54
N PHE A 114 6.30 5.08 0.52
CA PHE A 114 6.12 6.53 0.46
C PHE A 114 4.99 6.95 1.39
N TYR A 115 5.23 7.84 2.35
CA TYR A 115 4.18 8.30 3.26
C TYR A 115 3.48 9.56 2.73
N ASP A 116 2.14 9.60 2.81
CA ASP A 116 1.35 10.71 2.24
C ASP A 116 1.55 12.05 2.98
N TRP A 117 2.14 12.07 4.17
CA TRP A 117 2.50 13.31 4.87
C TRP A 117 3.80 13.95 4.33
N ILE A 118 4.57 13.19 3.55
CA ILE A 118 5.74 13.70 2.83
C ILE A 118 5.24 14.25 1.50
N SER A 119 5.45 15.55 1.24
CA SER A 119 4.97 16.14 0.00
C SER A 119 5.80 15.62 -1.20
N ARG A 120 5.12 15.02 -2.19
CA ARG A 120 5.77 14.38 -3.34
C ARG A 120 6.60 15.36 -4.18
N ASP A 121 6.20 16.63 -4.20
CA ASP A 121 6.86 17.73 -4.87
C ASP A 121 8.14 18.21 -4.16
N ARG A 122 8.28 17.97 -2.86
CA ARG A 122 9.47 18.37 -2.09
C ARG A 122 10.52 17.28 -1.96
N TYR A 123 10.14 16.03 -2.14
CA TYR A 123 10.99 14.87 -1.92
C TYR A 123 11.16 14.10 -3.22
N THR A 124 11.88 14.73 -4.16
CA THR A 124 12.29 14.09 -5.43
C THR A 124 13.67 13.50 -5.29
N CYS A 125 13.84 12.31 -5.85
CA CYS A 125 15.14 11.70 -6.02
C CYS A 125 15.83 12.17 -7.28
N GLU A 126 16.99 12.81 -7.15
CA GLU A 126 17.82 13.17 -8.30
C GLU A 126 18.42 11.92 -8.97
N THR A 127 18.71 10.90 -8.16
CA THR A 127 19.28 9.64 -8.63
C THR A 127 18.19 8.62 -8.92
N ALA A 128 18.14 8.09 -10.16
CA ALA A 128 17.20 7.05 -10.54
C ALA A 128 17.47 5.71 -9.81
N VAL A 129 18.75 5.38 -9.57
CA VAL A 129 19.17 4.17 -8.86
C VAL A 129 20.56 4.37 -8.24
N TYR A 130 20.84 3.81 -7.06
CA TYR A 130 22.18 3.88 -6.45
C TYR A 130 23.27 3.23 -7.34
N PRO A 131 24.54 3.67 -7.20
CA PRO A 131 25.69 2.98 -7.77
C PRO A 131 25.70 1.49 -7.46
N LEU A 132 26.26 0.69 -8.37
CA LEU A 132 26.19 -0.78 -8.33
C LEU A 132 26.70 -1.39 -7.02
N ASP A 133 27.73 -0.81 -6.41
CA ASP A 133 28.35 -1.26 -5.15
C ASP A 133 27.55 -0.92 -3.89
N ALA A 134 26.64 0.05 -3.97
CA ALA A 134 25.74 0.46 -2.89
C ALA A 134 24.29 -0.04 -3.09
N ARG A 135 23.98 -0.60 -4.26
CA ARG A 135 22.63 -1.02 -4.64
C ARG A 135 22.18 -2.25 -3.85
N VAL A 136 20.93 -2.23 -3.42
CA VAL A 136 20.26 -3.35 -2.74
C VAL A 136 18.92 -3.64 -3.41
N PRO A 137 18.42 -4.88 -3.40
CA PRO A 137 17.10 -5.17 -3.90
C PRO A 137 16.03 -4.55 -2.98
N TYR A 138 14.94 -4.07 -3.57
CA TYR A 138 13.84 -3.50 -2.80
C TYR A 138 12.47 -3.76 -3.41
N VAL A 139 11.44 -3.63 -2.57
CA VAL A 139 10.05 -3.44 -2.92
C VAL A 139 9.66 -2.08 -2.38
N TRP A 140 9.10 -1.22 -3.21
CA TRP A 140 8.68 0.11 -2.81
C TRP A 140 7.21 0.36 -3.11
N PHE A 141 6.43 0.65 -2.08
CA PHE A 141 5.03 1.00 -2.21
C PHE A 141 4.83 2.50 -2.33
N GLY A 142 3.92 2.91 -3.20
CA GLY A 142 3.59 4.31 -3.42
C GLY A 142 4.70 5.10 -4.11
N ASP A 143 5.59 4.40 -4.83
CA ASP A 143 6.75 4.97 -5.52
C ASP A 143 6.37 6.14 -6.43
N VAL A 144 7.29 7.08 -6.62
CA VAL A 144 7.18 8.23 -7.51
C VAL A 144 7.48 7.85 -8.96
N GLN A 145 8.17 6.74 -9.20
CA GLN A 145 8.50 6.27 -10.55
C GLN A 145 7.23 5.92 -11.37
N GLU A 146 7.31 6.09 -12.69
CA GLU A 146 6.21 5.71 -13.59
C GLU A 146 6.14 4.19 -13.81
N PRO A 147 4.94 3.61 -14.02
CA PRO A 147 4.78 2.20 -14.36
C PRO A 147 5.59 1.81 -15.59
N GLY A 148 6.17 0.61 -15.56
CA GLY A 148 7.02 0.11 -16.63
C GLY A 148 8.24 -0.64 -16.10
N THR A 149 9.12 -1.07 -17.01
CA THR A 149 10.38 -1.73 -16.66
C THR A 149 11.55 -0.86 -17.11
N LYS A 150 12.52 -0.66 -16.21
CA LYS A 150 13.77 0.05 -16.44
C LYS A 150 14.93 -0.91 -16.26
N GLN A 151 15.88 -0.85 -17.19
CA GLN A 151 17.12 -1.62 -17.13
C GLN A 151 18.25 -0.71 -16.64
N TYR A 152 19.11 -1.26 -15.79
CA TYR A 152 20.27 -0.59 -15.23
C TYR A 152 21.53 -1.43 -15.49
N ASP A 153 22.68 -0.87 -15.13
CA ASP A 153 23.97 -1.54 -15.18
C ASP A 153 24.04 -2.78 -14.27
N GLY A 154 24.96 -3.70 -14.59
CA GLY A 154 25.18 -4.92 -13.79
C GLY A 154 24.03 -5.92 -13.80
N GLY A 155 23.13 -5.86 -14.81
CA GLY A 155 21.98 -6.76 -14.94
C GLY A 155 20.79 -6.41 -14.04
N TRP A 156 20.87 -5.28 -13.34
CA TRP A 156 19.78 -4.82 -12.48
C TRP A 156 18.62 -4.28 -13.30
N SER A 157 17.41 -4.50 -12.79
CA SER A 157 16.22 -3.92 -13.37
C SER A 157 15.22 -3.55 -12.29
N GLU A 158 14.44 -2.52 -12.56
CA GLU A 158 13.30 -2.12 -11.77
C GLU A 158 12.03 -2.27 -12.59
N GLU A 159 10.98 -2.83 -12.00
CA GLU A 159 9.65 -2.80 -12.58
C GLU A 159 8.63 -2.24 -11.61
N THR A 160 7.85 -1.29 -12.12
CA THR A 160 6.77 -0.63 -11.41
C THR A 160 5.45 -1.08 -12.01
N ARG A 161 4.57 -1.67 -11.19
CA ARG A 161 3.20 -2.04 -11.55
C ARG A 161 2.19 -1.23 -10.76
N LEU A 162 1.02 -1.00 -11.36
CA LEU A 162 -0.13 -0.45 -10.64
C LEU A 162 -0.98 -1.60 -10.09
N ILE A 163 -1.01 -1.75 -8.78
CA ILE A 163 -1.72 -2.81 -8.06
C ILE A 163 -2.81 -2.18 -7.21
N GLY A 164 -4.07 -2.36 -7.58
CA GLY A 164 -5.20 -1.73 -6.86
C GLY A 164 -5.15 -0.20 -6.84
N GLY A 165 -4.45 0.44 -7.78
CA GLY A 165 -4.22 1.90 -7.78
C GLY A 165 -3.00 2.37 -6.99
N THR A 166 -2.25 1.45 -6.38
CA THR A 166 -0.97 1.71 -5.70
C THR A 166 0.19 1.31 -6.61
N LYS A 167 1.15 2.22 -6.82
CA LYS A 167 2.41 1.90 -7.52
C LYS A 167 3.26 0.98 -6.62
N VAL A 168 3.70 -0.15 -7.15
CA VAL A 168 4.60 -1.10 -6.49
C VAL A 168 5.81 -1.30 -7.39
N SER A 169 6.98 -0.87 -6.94
CA SER A 169 8.24 -0.98 -7.65
C SER A 169 9.11 -2.08 -7.05
N VAL A 170 9.74 -2.89 -7.89
CA VAL A 170 10.69 -3.92 -7.46
C VAL A 170 12.00 -3.75 -8.21
N LEU A 171 13.06 -3.37 -7.50
CA LEU A 171 14.44 -3.35 -8.00
C LEU A 171 15.13 -4.65 -7.59
N ALA A 172 15.73 -5.36 -8.54
CA ALA A 172 16.43 -6.62 -8.29
C ALA A 172 17.64 -6.80 -9.22
N PRO A 173 18.65 -7.61 -8.80
CA PRO A 173 19.84 -7.90 -9.61
C PRO A 173 19.58 -8.84 -10.79
N ASN A 174 18.39 -9.45 -10.86
CA ASN A 174 18.00 -10.32 -11.97
C ASN A 174 16.47 -10.32 -12.14
N GLU A 175 16.05 -10.77 -13.33
CA GLU A 175 14.64 -10.83 -13.70
C GLU A 175 13.84 -11.83 -12.85
N THR A 176 14.43 -12.96 -12.48
CA THR A 176 13.75 -14.03 -11.74
C THR A 176 13.20 -13.54 -10.41
N MET A 177 14.02 -12.90 -9.57
CA MET A 177 13.60 -12.36 -8.28
C MET A 177 12.51 -11.30 -8.43
N ARG A 178 12.67 -10.38 -9.39
CA ARG A 178 11.70 -9.31 -9.67
C ARG A 178 10.33 -9.88 -10.04
N ARG A 179 10.30 -10.84 -10.98
CA ARG A 179 9.06 -11.53 -11.37
C ARG A 179 8.46 -12.32 -10.21
N GLU A 180 9.29 -13.05 -9.47
CA GLU A 180 8.82 -13.89 -8.36
C GLU A 180 8.08 -13.09 -7.29
N ILE A 181 8.53 -11.86 -7.00
CA ILE A 181 7.86 -10.91 -6.12
C ILE A 181 6.60 -10.35 -6.80
N LEU A 182 6.73 -9.75 -7.99
CA LEU A 182 5.61 -9.07 -8.66
C LEU A 182 4.46 -10.00 -9.07
N ASP A 183 4.71 -11.28 -9.28
CA ASP A 183 3.68 -12.27 -9.59
C ASP A 183 2.82 -12.63 -8.37
N THR A 184 3.25 -12.25 -7.16
CA THR A 184 2.42 -12.34 -5.95
C THR A 184 1.61 -11.07 -5.69
N ALA A 185 1.91 -9.98 -6.40
CA ALA A 185 1.29 -8.68 -6.16
C ALA A 185 -0.19 -8.70 -6.56
N ARG A 186 -1.06 -8.26 -5.65
CA ARG A 186 -2.51 -8.27 -5.87
C ARG A 186 -3.20 -7.11 -5.17
N PRO A 187 -4.35 -6.64 -5.71
CA PRO A 187 -5.15 -5.64 -5.03
C PRO A 187 -5.75 -6.20 -3.72
N ILE A 188 -5.92 -5.33 -2.74
CA ILE A 188 -6.69 -5.60 -1.52
C ILE A 188 -8.14 -5.17 -1.79
N THR A 189 -9.03 -6.13 -2.06
CA THR A 189 -10.44 -5.85 -2.39
C THR A 189 -11.36 -5.84 -1.17
N SER A 190 -11.00 -6.56 -0.10
CA SER A 190 -11.73 -6.61 1.17
C SER A 190 -10.76 -6.44 2.32
N THR A 191 -9.94 -7.46 2.57
CA THR A 191 -8.86 -7.46 3.55
C THR A 191 -7.57 -7.97 2.93
N ASP A 192 -6.45 -7.56 3.48
CA ASP A 192 -5.15 -8.15 3.18
C ASP A 192 -4.99 -9.52 3.85
N ALA A 193 -3.80 -10.12 3.73
CA ALA A 193 -3.47 -11.39 4.37
C ALA A 193 -3.49 -11.37 5.92
N TYR A 194 -3.56 -10.18 6.53
CA TYR A 194 -3.60 -9.98 7.98
C TYR A 194 -4.97 -9.53 8.48
N GLY A 195 -5.98 -9.48 7.61
CA GLY A 195 -7.32 -9.02 7.97
C GLY A 195 -7.50 -7.50 7.96
N CYS A 196 -6.52 -6.75 7.45
CA CYS A 196 -6.57 -5.30 7.37
C CYS A 196 -7.33 -4.84 6.13
N THR A 197 -8.30 -3.94 6.31
CA THR A 197 -9.00 -3.34 5.16
C THR A 197 -8.19 -2.15 4.61
N PRO A 198 -8.40 -1.72 3.36
CA PRO A 198 -7.70 -0.54 2.83
C PRO A 198 -8.06 0.78 3.51
N THR A 199 -9.30 0.93 4.00
CA THR A 199 -9.85 2.23 4.44
C THR A 199 -10.72 2.19 5.70
N ASP A 200 -11.16 1.02 6.16
CA ASP A 200 -11.90 0.90 7.41
C ASP A 200 -10.93 0.63 8.56
N THR A 201 -10.73 1.66 9.40
CA THR A 201 -9.87 1.58 10.58
C THR A 201 -10.46 0.73 11.71
N GLY A 202 -11.62 0.12 11.51
CA GLY A 202 -12.29 -0.77 12.43
C GLY A 202 -12.75 -0.11 13.72
N ARG A 203 -13.24 -0.93 14.65
CA ARG A 203 -13.69 -0.53 15.98
C ARG A 203 -13.02 -1.39 17.03
N ALA A 204 -12.72 -0.78 18.17
CA ALA A 204 -12.34 -1.54 19.35
C ALA A 204 -13.53 -2.37 19.84
N THR A 205 -13.24 -3.55 20.37
CA THR A 205 -14.22 -4.37 21.09
C THR A 205 -13.94 -4.29 22.60
N GLU A 206 -14.77 -4.96 23.40
CA GLU A 206 -14.46 -5.14 24.82
C GLU A 206 -13.09 -5.80 24.99
N ILE A 207 -12.26 -5.26 25.89
CA ILE A 207 -10.92 -5.77 26.16
C ILE A 207 -11.05 -6.96 27.09
N VAL A 208 -10.49 -8.09 26.65
CA VAL A 208 -10.44 -9.30 27.45
C VAL A 208 -9.09 -9.38 28.16
N ASN A 209 -9.12 -9.53 29.48
CA ASN A 209 -7.91 -9.81 30.25
C ASN A 209 -7.53 -11.31 30.13
N ALA A 210 -6.98 -11.69 28.97
CA ALA A 210 -6.53 -13.02 28.67
C ALA A 210 -5.08 -13.03 28.18
N LYS A 211 -4.41 -14.17 28.30
CA LYS A 211 -3.07 -14.37 27.74
C LYS A 211 -3.18 -14.39 26.22
N VAL A 212 -2.48 -13.46 25.56
CA VAL A 212 -2.44 -13.37 24.09
C VAL A 212 -1.43 -14.37 23.52
N ASP A 213 -1.86 -15.14 22.53
CA ASP A 213 -1.07 -16.15 21.83
C ASP A 213 -0.62 -15.68 20.45
N SER A 214 -1.36 -14.80 19.80
CA SER A 214 -0.97 -14.13 18.54
C SER A 214 -1.66 -12.78 18.39
N ALA A 215 -1.14 -11.95 17.50
CA ALA A 215 -1.76 -10.67 17.16
C ALA A 215 -1.57 -10.31 15.69
N GLU A 216 -2.51 -9.53 15.17
CA GLU A 216 -2.52 -8.97 13.84
C GLU A 216 -2.62 -7.45 14.02
N ILE A 217 -1.71 -6.71 13.39
CA ILE A 217 -1.64 -5.25 13.48
C ILE A 217 -1.97 -4.67 12.13
N CYS A 218 -2.90 -3.72 12.11
CA CYS A 218 -3.20 -2.87 10.97
C CYS A 218 -2.88 -1.42 11.34
N GLU A 219 -1.92 -0.82 10.65
CA GLU A 219 -1.58 0.60 10.79
C GLU A 219 -2.24 1.42 9.70
N TYR A 220 -2.87 2.51 10.09
CA TYR A 220 -3.52 3.46 9.20
C TYR A 220 -2.99 4.86 9.42
N PHE A 221 -2.88 5.61 8.33
CA PHE A 221 -2.61 7.05 8.36
C PHE A 221 -3.65 7.75 7.49
N ASP A 222 -4.31 8.77 8.04
CA ASP A 222 -5.41 9.46 7.36
C ASP A 222 -6.49 8.49 6.82
N GLY A 223 -6.82 7.48 7.64
CA GLY A 223 -7.79 6.45 7.29
C GLY A 223 -7.35 5.44 6.23
N LYS A 224 -6.13 5.51 5.69
CA LYS A 224 -5.62 4.57 4.67
C LYS A 224 -4.65 3.58 5.28
N LEU A 225 -4.72 2.31 4.87
CA LEU A 225 -3.78 1.27 5.29
C LEU A 225 -2.34 1.66 4.91
N ILE A 226 -1.43 1.52 5.86
CA ILE A 226 0.01 1.75 5.68
C ILE A 226 0.77 0.44 5.75
N ALA A 227 0.44 -0.39 6.73
CA ALA A 227 1.08 -1.69 6.92
C ALA A 227 0.13 -2.64 7.65
N GLY A 228 0.20 -3.92 7.28
CA GLY A 228 -0.39 -5.03 8.01
C GLY A 228 0.71 -5.99 8.44
N SER A 229 0.62 -6.59 9.63
CA SER A 229 1.57 -7.62 10.05
C SER A 229 0.99 -8.63 11.03
N ARG A 230 1.61 -9.80 11.10
CA ARG A 230 1.39 -10.81 12.13
C ARG A 230 2.51 -10.74 13.17
N VAL A 231 2.13 -10.71 14.44
CA VAL A 231 3.06 -10.70 15.57
C VAL A 231 3.29 -12.13 16.06
N PRO A 232 4.55 -12.59 16.17
CA PRO A 232 4.87 -13.90 16.73
C PRO A 232 4.43 -14.04 18.20
N PRO A 233 4.12 -15.26 18.68
CA PRO A 233 3.50 -15.47 19.99
C PRO A 233 4.17 -14.79 21.18
N ARG A 234 5.51 -14.86 21.25
CA ARG A 234 6.27 -14.25 22.35
C ARG A 234 6.10 -12.74 22.41
N ARG A 235 6.08 -12.06 21.26
CA ARG A 235 5.88 -10.61 21.17
C ARG A 235 4.41 -10.24 21.34
N ALA A 236 3.49 -11.09 20.86
CA ALA A 236 2.05 -10.86 21.00
C ALA A 236 1.61 -10.80 22.47
N ALA A 237 2.16 -11.67 23.34
CA ALA A 237 1.90 -11.63 24.77
C ALA A 237 2.34 -10.29 25.42
N GLN A 238 3.53 -9.79 25.07
CA GLN A 238 4.06 -8.51 25.59
C GLN A 238 3.26 -7.31 25.06
N LEU A 239 2.89 -7.36 23.78
CA LEU A 239 2.05 -6.36 23.14
C LEU A 239 0.68 -6.28 23.80
N GLY A 240 0.01 -7.43 23.97
CA GLY A 240 -1.29 -7.51 24.64
C GLY A 240 -1.28 -6.93 26.05
N GLN A 241 -0.27 -7.25 26.86
CA GLN A 241 -0.10 -6.66 28.20
C GLN A 241 0.08 -5.14 28.17
N SER A 242 0.81 -4.63 27.18
CA SER A 242 1.04 -3.18 27.04
C SER A 242 -0.22 -2.46 26.58
N LEU A 243 -0.95 -3.02 25.61
CA LEU A 243 -2.23 -2.49 25.14
C LEU A 243 -3.29 -2.47 26.23
N THR A 244 -3.45 -3.54 27.01
CA THR A 244 -4.41 -3.59 28.12
C THR A 244 -4.09 -2.55 29.21
N ARG A 245 -2.81 -2.32 29.52
CA ARG A 245 -2.40 -1.29 30.48
C ARG A 245 -2.65 0.12 29.97
N ASP A 246 -2.50 0.34 28.67
CA ASP A 246 -2.65 1.66 28.07
C ASP A 246 -4.10 1.98 27.68
N ALA A 247 -4.99 0.99 27.61
CA ALA A 247 -6.38 1.19 27.21
C ALA A 247 -7.19 2.15 28.10
N VAL A 248 -6.79 2.29 29.37
CA VAL A 248 -7.41 3.24 30.31
C VAL A 248 -6.75 4.61 30.30
N ARG A 249 -5.66 4.78 29.55
CA ARG A 249 -4.91 6.04 29.48
C ARG A 249 -5.52 6.95 28.43
N PRO A 250 -5.67 8.25 28.72
CA PRO A 250 -6.08 9.20 27.70
C PRO A 250 -5.03 9.27 26.59
N VAL A 251 -5.49 9.45 25.36
CA VAL A 251 -4.63 9.78 24.22
C VAL A 251 -3.91 11.09 24.54
N ALA A 252 -2.59 11.13 24.35
CA ALA A 252 -1.82 12.34 24.58
C ALA A 252 -2.34 13.44 23.63
N LYS A 253 -2.61 14.63 24.18
CA LYS A 253 -2.98 15.77 23.34
C LYS A 253 -1.76 16.18 22.49
N PRO A 254 -1.95 16.54 21.21
CA PRO A 254 -0.89 17.14 20.41
C PRO A 254 -0.30 18.36 21.12
N LEU A 255 1.00 18.59 20.95
CA LEU A 255 1.66 19.79 21.48
C LEU A 255 1.13 21.06 20.78
N PRO A 256 1.12 22.23 21.45
CA PRO A 256 0.76 23.49 20.81
C PRO A 256 1.65 23.77 19.60
N GLY A 257 1.05 24.16 18.47
CA GLY A 257 1.76 24.42 17.20
C GLY A 257 1.82 23.23 16.25
N CYS A 258 1.44 22.03 16.70
CA CYS A 258 1.26 20.87 15.84
C CYS A 258 -0.04 21.00 15.04
N VAL A 259 0.08 21.39 13.77
CA VAL A 259 -1.05 21.52 12.83
C VAL A 259 -0.79 20.59 11.65
N GLY A 260 -1.67 19.61 11.44
CA GLY A 260 -1.62 18.75 10.26
C GLY A 260 -0.86 17.43 10.43
N ASP A 261 -0.38 17.09 11.63
CA ASP A 261 0.23 15.79 11.88
C ASP A 261 -0.85 14.73 11.92
N GLY A 262 -1.07 14.07 10.78
CA GLY A 262 -2.11 13.06 10.64
C GLY A 262 -2.03 12.02 11.77
N VAL A 263 -3.19 11.62 12.28
CA VAL A 263 -3.26 10.64 13.37
C VAL A 263 -3.00 9.26 12.79
N GLN A 264 -1.94 8.60 13.25
CA GLN A 264 -1.74 7.18 13.02
C GLN A 264 -2.73 6.41 13.89
N THR A 265 -3.46 5.48 13.29
CA THR A 265 -4.37 4.59 13.99
C THR A 265 -3.85 3.17 13.86
N TYR A 266 -3.66 2.48 14.98
CA TYR A 266 -3.37 1.06 15.00
C TYR A 266 -4.61 0.30 15.45
N LEU A 267 -5.04 -0.65 14.62
CA LEU A 267 -6.05 -1.64 14.97
C LEU A 267 -5.34 -2.97 15.21
N VAL A 268 -5.41 -3.48 16.44
CA VAL A 268 -4.72 -4.70 16.84
C VAL A 268 -5.76 -5.74 17.18
N THR A 269 -5.83 -6.82 16.41
CA THR A 269 -6.62 -8.00 16.75
C THR A 269 -5.74 -8.93 17.58
N LEU A 270 -6.16 -9.21 18.81
CA LEU A 270 -5.47 -10.08 19.74
C LEU A 270 -6.21 -11.42 19.80
N HIS A 271 -5.47 -12.52 19.83
CA HIS A 271 -6.03 -13.86 19.90
C HIS A 271 -5.58 -14.61 21.16
N SER A 272 -6.49 -15.34 21.78
CA SER A 272 -6.26 -16.23 22.92
C SER A 272 -7.11 -17.49 22.75
N GLY A 273 -6.48 -18.58 22.31
CA GLY A 273 -7.21 -19.78 21.86
C GLY A 273 -8.27 -19.45 20.80
N THR A 274 -9.55 -19.68 21.11
CA THR A 274 -10.69 -19.41 20.22
C THR A 274 -11.29 -18.01 20.37
N LYS A 275 -10.77 -17.20 21.29
CA LYS A 275 -11.26 -15.84 21.55
C LYS A 275 -10.40 -14.82 20.82
N SER A 276 -11.06 -13.81 20.28
CA SER A 276 -10.41 -12.67 19.63
C SER A 276 -11.06 -11.37 20.10
N TRP A 277 -10.26 -10.33 20.26
CA TRP A 277 -10.75 -8.98 20.54
C TRP A 277 -9.85 -7.95 19.89
N THR A 278 -10.38 -6.77 19.65
CA THR A 278 -9.70 -5.72 18.90
C THR A 278 -9.44 -4.52 19.80
N VAL A 279 -8.20 -4.07 19.84
CA VAL A 279 -7.77 -2.84 20.50
C VAL A 279 -7.48 -1.80 19.42
N ARG A 280 -8.06 -0.61 19.57
CA ARG A 280 -7.75 0.54 18.71
C ARG A 280 -6.96 1.55 19.51
N THR A 281 -5.76 1.89 19.04
CA THR A 281 -4.94 2.96 19.63
C THR A 281 -4.59 4.00 18.58
N GLN A 282 -4.41 5.23 19.02
CA GLN A 282 -4.07 6.36 18.18
C GLN A 282 -2.78 6.99 18.65
N HIS A 283 -1.94 7.37 17.70
CA HIS A 283 -0.68 8.04 17.94
C HIS A 283 -0.58 9.26 17.03
N THR A 284 0.05 10.30 17.58
CA THR A 284 0.51 11.46 16.82
C THR A 284 1.99 11.62 17.17
N SER A 285 2.81 11.77 16.13
CA SER A 285 4.25 12.07 16.25
C SER A 285 4.50 13.34 17.07
N CYS A 286 3.49 14.21 17.15
CA CYS A 286 3.52 15.49 17.82
C CYS A 286 3.12 15.42 19.31
N SER A 287 3.52 14.33 20.01
CA SER A 287 3.28 14.15 21.44
C SER A 287 4.59 13.91 22.19
N ASN A 288 4.73 14.52 23.37
CA ASN A 288 5.93 14.36 24.22
C ASN A 288 5.90 13.08 25.10
N LYS A 289 4.86 12.25 24.95
CA LYS A 289 4.65 11.03 25.73
C LYS A 289 4.20 9.91 24.81
N GLU A 290 5.12 9.02 24.49
CA GLU A 290 4.76 7.77 23.84
C GLU A 290 4.30 6.75 24.88
N HIS A 291 3.12 6.18 24.65
CA HIS A 291 2.65 5.06 25.45
C HIS A 291 3.50 3.81 25.14
N PRO A 292 3.83 2.97 26.13
CA PRO A 292 4.61 1.75 25.91
C PRO A 292 4.03 0.82 24.82
N SER A 293 2.71 0.77 24.68
CA SER A 293 2.04 0.05 23.58
C SER A 293 2.40 0.60 22.21
N VAL A 294 2.52 1.92 22.04
CA VAL A 294 2.91 2.54 20.77
C VAL A 294 4.35 2.19 20.41
N ILE A 295 5.26 2.22 21.38
CA ILE A 295 6.67 1.82 21.17
C ILE A 295 6.73 0.36 20.70
N ALA A 296 5.94 -0.54 21.31
CA ALA A 296 5.88 -1.94 20.90
C ALA A 296 5.26 -2.12 19.49
N LEU A 297 4.26 -1.31 19.15
CA LEU A 297 3.62 -1.31 17.85
C LEU A 297 4.55 -0.81 16.75
N ARG A 298 5.37 0.21 17.02
CA ARG A 298 6.34 0.80 16.07
C ARG A 298 7.60 -0.06 15.91
N THR A 299 7.43 -1.36 15.66
CA THR A 299 8.53 -2.28 15.33
C THR A 299 8.29 -2.95 13.98
N GLY A 300 9.37 -3.30 13.28
CA GLY A 300 9.28 -3.92 11.94
C GLY A 300 8.55 -3.00 10.94
N PRO A 301 7.51 -3.49 10.23
CA PRO A 301 6.84 -2.71 9.18
C PRO A 301 6.10 -1.46 9.68
N HIS A 302 5.89 -1.36 10.99
CA HIS A 302 5.16 -0.28 11.66
C HIS A 302 6.03 0.79 12.31
N GLY A 303 7.34 0.55 12.34
CA GLY A 303 8.32 1.51 12.81
C GLY A 303 9.34 1.80 11.73
N PRO A 304 8.94 2.16 10.49
CA PRO A 304 9.94 2.64 9.55
C PRO A 304 10.61 3.84 10.21
N SER A 305 11.92 3.94 10.02
CA SER A 305 12.71 5.10 10.43
C SER A 305 11.93 6.35 10.04
N ASP A 306 11.37 7.03 11.04
CA ASP A 306 10.58 8.24 10.83
C ASP A 306 11.49 9.21 10.06
N PRO A 307 11.07 9.80 8.95
CA PRO A 307 11.81 10.89 8.32
C PRO A 307 12.19 12.01 9.32
N SER A 308 11.45 12.17 10.43
CA SER A 308 11.85 13.04 11.54
C SER A 308 13.03 12.51 12.37
N ALA A 309 13.25 11.19 12.42
CA ALA A 309 14.48 10.55 12.88
C ALA A 309 15.60 10.54 11.81
N LEU A 310 15.25 10.93 10.57
CA LEU A 310 16.16 11.13 9.43
C LEU A 310 16.41 12.61 9.12
N PHE A 311 15.92 13.52 9.98
CA PHE A 311 16.04 14.96 9.80
C PHE A 311 17.48 15.40 10.13
N ASP A 312 18.39 15.28 9.15
CA ASP A 312 19.51 16.22 9.04
C ASP A 312 19.06 17.35 8.11
N GLY A 313 19.24 18.59 8.56
CA GLY A 313 18.74 19.77 7.90
C GLY A 313 19.48 20.03 6.59
N VAL A 314 19.05 19.43 5.49
CA VAL A 314 19.47 19.90 4.17
C VAL A 314 18.60 21.12 3.85
N GLY A 315 19.12 22.29 4.21
CA GLY A 315 18.62 23.58 3.77
C GLY A 315 18.64 23.72 2.24
N PRO A 316 18.14 24.84 1.71
CA PRO A 316 17.98 25.03 0.27
C PRO A 316 19.34 24.99 -0.44
N VAL A 317 19.49 24.09 -1.41
CA VAL A 317 20.56 24.17 -2.42
C VAL A 317 20.28 25.39 -3.29
N THR A 318 20.75 26.54 -2.84
CA THR A 318 21.01 27.65 -3.76
C THR A 318 22.31 27.29 -4.47
N PRO A 319 22.33 27.16 -5.81
CA PRO A 319 23.59 26.96 -6.53
C PRO A 319 24.50 28.16 -6.21
N PRO A 320 25.83 27.98 -6.02
CA PRO A 320 26.73 29.11 -5.93
C PRO A 320 26.52 29.99 -7.17
N GLN A 321 26.16 31.24 -6.95
CA GLN A 321 26.16 32.23 -8.02
C GLN A 321 27.61 32.37 -8.50
N ARG A 322 27.81 31.93 -9.75
CA ARG A 322 28.94 32.14 -10.68
C ARG A 322 30.31 32.45 -10.09
#